data_AF-A0A967C526-F1
#
_entry.id   AF-A0A967C526-F1
#
_cell.length_a   1.000
_cell.length_b   1.000
_cell.length_c   1.000
_cell.angle_alpha   90.00
_cell.angle_beta   90.00
_cell.angle_gamma   90.00
#
_symmetry.space_group_name_H-M   'P 1'
#
loop_
_entity.id
_entity.type
_entity.pdbx_description
1 polymer ?
#
loop_
_entity_poly.entity_id
_entity_poly.type
_entity_poly.pdbx_seq_one_letter_code
_entity_poly.pdbx_strand_id
1 'polypeptide(L)'
;MLLSAKRSVLILPDPTADPALAEQKANLSLLTAAAQRLQVPCCIPGTIPSAAATGDGRDQLVFATAQLQPAAAEGLQRFLVVDCLPAQDRPATNSLIGEGVTAVTAEMVVFEWLERADTADFRALLKLIR
;
A
#
# COMPACT_ATOMS: atom_id res chain seq x y z
N MET A 1 15.12 5.72 3.18
CA MET A 1 13.86 4.99 3.31
C MET A 1 13.00 5.35 2.12
N LEU A 2 12.55 4.33 1.41
CA LEU A 2 11.70 4.47 0.23
C LEU A 2 10.28 4.91 0.64
N LEU A 3 9.79 4.42 1.79
CA LEU A 3 8.44 4.65 2.30
C LEU A 3 8.49 5.20 3.73
N SER A 4 7.52 6.03 4.11
CA SER A 4 7.30 6.45 5.50
C SER A 4 5.80 6.58 5.77
N ALA A 5 5.36 6.09 6.93
CA ALA A 5 3.95 6.12 7.32
C ALA A 5 3.38 7.55 7.31
N LYS A 6 4.18 8.54 7.72
CA LYS A 6 3.78 9.96 7.77
C LYS A 6 3.50 10.57 6.40
N ARG A 7 4.14 10.05 5.36
CA ARG A 7 4.00 10.53 3.98
C ARG A 7 3.02 9.71 3.15
N SER A 8 2.56 8.58 3.69
CA SER A 8 1.80 7.59 2.96
C SER A 8 0.29 7.76 3.09
N VAL A 9 -0.40 7.40 2.02
CA VAL A 9 -1.82 7.04 1.98
C VAL A 9 -1.91 5.63 1.39
N LEU A 10 -2.76 4.79 1.97
CA LEU A 10 -2.96 3.40 1.54
C LEU A 10 -4.30 3.24 0.80
N ILE A 11 -4.27 2.68 -0.39
CA ILE A 11 -5.47 2.20 -1.09
C ILE A 11 -5.54 0.69 -0.96
N LEU A 12 -6.61 0.21 -0.34
CA LEU A 12 -6.92 -1.21 -0.22
C LEU A 12 -8.00 -1.60 -1.24
N PRO A 13 -7.96 -2.82 -1.81
CA PRO A 13 -9.07 -3.34 -2.58
C PRO A 13 -10.30 -3.52 -1.68
N ASP A 14 -11.50 -3.49 -2.26
CA ASP A 14 -12.70 -3.86 -1.51
C ASP A 14 -12.71 -5.39 -1.31
N PRO A 15 -12.52 -5.89 -0.06
CA PRO A 15 -12.43 -7.32 0.18
C PRO A 15 -13.77 -8.04 0.00
N THR A 16 -14.89 -7.31 -0.07
CA THR A 16 -16.21 -7.89 -0.34
C THR A 16 -16.50 -8.03 -1.83
N ALA A 17 -15.75 -7.30 -2.66
CA ALA A 17 -15.97 -7.25 -4.10
C ALA A 17 -15.23 -8.38 -4.87
N ASP A 18 -14.15 -8.94 -4.30
CA ASP A 18 -13.31 -9.88 -5.03
C ASP A 18 -12.92 -11.14 -4.22
N PRO A 19 -13.57 -12.30 -4.46
CA PRO A 19 -13.21 -13.56 -3.82
C PRO A 19 -11.82 -14.08 -4.23
N ALA A 20 -11.22 -13.59 -5.33
CA ALA A 20 -9.88 -13.98 -5.76
C ALA A 20 -8.78 -13.51 -4.81
N LEU A 21 -9.07 -12.56 -3.91
CA LEU A 21 -8.14 -12.05 -2.90
C LEU A 21 -7.98 -12.96 -1.67
N ALA A 22 -8.63 -14.13 -1.65
CA ALA A 22 -8.57 -15.05 -0.51
C ALA A 22 -7.13 -15.48 -0.18
N GLU A 23 -6.28 -15.70 -1.19
CA GLU A 23 -4.87 -16.05 -1.01
C GLU A 23 -4.05 -14.87 -0.47
N GLN A 24 -4.40 -13.64 -0.86
CA GLN A 24 -3.73 -12.41 -0.46
C GLN A 24 -4.24 -11.87 0.88
N LYS A 25 -5.24 -12.52 1.50
CA LYS A 25 -5.86 -12.11 2.75
C LYS A 25 -4.85 -11.87 3.87
N ALA A 26 -3.81 -12.68 3.98
CA ALA A 26 -2.78 -12.51 5.00
C ALA A 26 -2.02 -11.18 4.83
N ASN A 27 -1.55 -10.89 3.62
CA ASN A 27 -0.81 -9.67 3.29
C ASN A 27 -1.69 -8.42 3.40
N LEU A 28 -2.94 -8.50 2.93
CA LEU A 28 -3.93 -7.43 3.09
C LEU A 28 -4.24 -7.14 4.56
N SER A 29 -4.36 -8.19 5.39
CA SER A 29 -4.56 -8.05 6.84
C SER A 29 -3.35 -7.40 7.52
N LEU A 30 -2.14 -7.79 7.12
CA LEU A 30 -0.90 -7.21 7.62
C LEU A 30 -0.81 -5.71 7.29
N LEU A 31 -1.04 -5.32 6.03
CA LEU A 31 -1.05 -3.91 5.61
C LEU A 31 -2.11 -3.10 6.35
N THR A 32 -3.33 -3.65 6.48
CA THR A 32 -4.42 -2.98 7.19
C THR A 32 -4.07 -2.75 8.65
N ALA A 33 -3.53 -3.76 9.33
CA ALA A 33 -3.11 -3.65 10.72
C ALA A 33 -1.97 -2.63 10.90
N ALA A 34 -0.98 -2.63 10.01
CA ALA A 34 0.12 -1.66 10.03
C ALA A 34 -0.39 -0.23 9.81
N ALA A 35 -1.26 -0.03 8.81
CA ALA A 35 -1.83 1.26 8.50
C ALA A 35 -2.65 1.83 9.66
N GLN A 36 -3.52 1.02 10.27
CA GLN A 36 -4.30 1.43 11.45
C GLN A 36 -3.40 1.81 12.61
N ARG A 37 -2.35 1.02 12.87
CA ARG A 37 -1.46 1.22 14.01
C ARG A 37 -0.57 2.44 13.86
N LEU A 38 -0.11 2.71 12.64
CA LEU A 38 0.74 3.86 12.30
C LEU A 38 -0.05 5.08 11.83
N GLN A 39 -1.39 5.00 11.91
CA GLN A 39 -2.30 6.08 11.52
C GLN A 39 -2.12 6.52 10.06
N VAL A 40 -1.81 5.58 9.18
CA VAL A 40 -1.79 5.78 7.72
C VAL A 40 -3.24 5.82 7.23
N PRO A 41 -3.68 6.92 6.58
CA PRO A 41 -5.02 7.01 6.01
C PRO A 41 -5.27 5.88 5.01
N CYS A 42 -6.41 5.21 5.15
CA CYS A 42 -6.85 4.15 4.24
C CYS A 42 -8.04 4.61 3.41
N CYS A 43 -7.98 4.40 2.10
CA CYS A 43 -9.03 4.76 1.16
C CYS A 43 -9.43 3.54 0.30
N ILE A 44 -10.68 3.56 -0.18
CA ILE A 44 -11.14 2.61 -1.19
C ILE A 44 -10.82 3.14 -2.60
N PRO A 45 -10.70 2.26 -3.62
CA PRO A 45 -10.43 2.68 -4.99
C PRO A 45 -11.52 3.64 -5.49
N GLY A 46 -11.15 4.66 -6.25
CA GLY A 46 -12.07 5.70 -6.73
C GLY A 46 -12.29 6.88 -5.78
N THR A 47 -11.82 6.79 -4.53
CA THR A 47 -11.78 7.92 -3.58
C THR A 47 -10.33 8.28 -3.29
N ILE A 48 -9.60 8.69 -4.33
CA ILE A 48 -8.19 9.04 -4.17
C ILE A 48 -8.13 10.52 -3.80
N PRO A 49 -7.53 10.88 -2.64
CA PRO A 49 -7.27 12.28 -2.36
C PRO A 49 -6.30 12.80 -3.42
N SER A 50 -6.65 13.89 -4.10
CA SER A 50 -5.66 14.56 -4.93
C SER A 50 -4.49 14.98 -4.02
N ALA A 51 -3.26 15.00 -4.53
CA ALA A 51 -2.11 15.53 -3.78
C ALA A 51 -2.37 16.96 -3.24
N ALA A 52 -3.28 17.71 -3.88
CA ALA A 52 -3.76 19.01 -3.46
C ALA A 52 -4.82 18.96 -2.33
N ALA A 53 -5.53 17.85 -2.15
CA ALA A 53 -6.54 17.66 -1.09
C ALA A 53 -5.92 17.24 0.25
N THR A 54 -4.72 16.66 0.24
CA THR A 54 -4.06 16.17 1.45
C THR A 54 -3.55 17.33 2.32
N GLY A 55 -2.90 18.37 1.76
CA GLY A 55 -2.50 19.59 2.50
C GLY A 55 -1.61 19.36 3.74
N ASP A 56 -1.20 18.12 3.98
CA ASP A 56 -0.68 17.57 5.23
C ASP A 56 0.73 16.99 5.07
N GLY A 57 1.34 17.16 3.88
CA GLY A 57 2.70 16.72 3.56
C GLY A 57 2.79 15.27 3.08
N ARG A 58 1.67 14.60 2.81
CA ARG A 58 1.65 13.25 2.24
C ARG A 58 1.83 13.28 0.73
N ASP A 59 2.88 12.63 0.24
CA ASP A 59 3.25 12.54 -1.17
C ASP A 59 3.51 11.10 -1.64
N GLN A 60 3.20 10.10 -0.82
CA GLN A 60 3.36 8.68 -1.15
C GLN A 60 2.00 7.99 -1.23
N LEU A 61 1.73 7.38 -2.39
CA LEU A 61 0.56 6.55 -2.62
C LEU A 61 0.97 5.08 -2.65
N VAL A 62 0.56 4.34 -1.64
CA VAL A 62 0.72 2.89 -1.55
C VAL A 62 -0.61 2.25 -1.93
N PHE A 63 -0.62 1.30 -2.84
CA PHE A 63 -1.87 0.67 -3.29
C PHE A 63 -1.73 -0.83 -3.48
N ALA A 64 -2.76 -1.56 -3.08
CA ALA A 64 -2.85 -3.02 -3.12
C ALA A 64 -3.95 -3.51 -4.08
N THR A 65 -4.20 -2.75 -5.16
CA THR A 65 -5.23 -3.03 -6.18
C THR A 65 -4.68 -2.77 -7.57
N ALA A 66 -5.12 -3.56 -8.55
CA ALA A 66 -4.76 -3.38 -9.97
C ALA A 66 -5.50 -2.20 -10.62
N GLN A 67 -6.59 -1.72 -10.02
CA GLN A 67 -7.51 -0.74 -10.62
C GLN A 67 -7.20 0.69 -10.17
N LEU A 68 -5.95 1.15 -10.33
CA LEU A 68 -5.62 2.54 -10.03
C LEU A 68 -5.94 3.44 -11.24
N GLN A 69 -6.77 4.46 -11.03
CA GLN A 69 -7.04 5.47 -12.07
C GLN A 69 -5.82 6.41 -12.20
N PRO A 70 -5.16 6.52 -13.37
CA PRO A 70 -3.89 7.25 -13.53
C PRO A 70 -3.94 8.73 -13.15
N ALA A 71 -5.04 9.41 -13.48
CA ALA A 71 -5.21 10.85 -13.27
C ALA A 71 -5.31 11.25 -11.79
N ALA A 72 -5.64 10.30 -10.91
CA ALA A 72 -5.91 10.59 -9.52
C ALA A 72 -4.66 10.63 -8.63
N ALA A 73 -3.50 10.26 -9.18
CA ALA A 73 -2.23 10.13 -8.46
C ALA A 73 -1.11 11.02 -9.03
N GLU A 74 -1.47 12.04 -9.84
CA GLU A 74 -0.49 13.00 -10.36
C GLU A 74 0.24 13.71 -9.21
N GLY A 75 1.58 13.78 -9.33
CA GLY A 75 2.46 14.39 -8.32
C GLY A 75 2.78 13.51 -7.10
N LEU A 76 2.18 12.33 -6.97
CA LEU A 76 2.48 11.38 -5.90
C LEU A 76 3.54 10.36 -6.31
N GLN A 77 4.38 9.95 -5.36
CA GLN A 77 5.22 8.77 -5.48
C GLN A 77 4.35 7.52 -5.36
N ARG A 78 4.38 6.65 -6.38
CA ARG A 78 3.44 5.53 -6.50
C ARG A 78 4.12 4.20 -6.21
N PHE A 79 3.56 3.43 -5.29
CA PHE A 79 4.06 2.15 -4.84
C PHE A 79 2.97 1.08 -4.92
N LEU A 80 3.14 0.10 -5.81
CA LEU A 80 2.22 -1.02 -5.94
C LEU A 80 2.67 -2.18 -5.05
N VAL A 81 1.80 -2.66 -4.18
CA VAL A 81 2.05 -3.82 -3.33
C VAL A 81 1.70 -5.11 -4.08
N VAL A 82 2.68 -5.67 -4.79
CA VAL A 82 2.44 -6.71 -5.82
C VAL A 82 2.01 -8.06 -5.25
N ASP A 83 2.42 -8.38 -4.03
CA ASP A 83 2.05 -9.61 -3.31
C ASP A 83 0.67 -9.52 -2.62
N CYS A 84 0.00 -8.37 -2.75
CA CYS A 84 -1.43 -8.22 -2.45
C CYS A 84 -2.33 -8.36 -3.67
N LEU A 85 -1.76 -8.56 -4.87
CA LEU A 85 -2.51 -8.85 -6.09
C LEU A 85 -2.54 -10.37 -6.38
N PRO A 86 -3.66 -10.88 -6.93
CA PRO A 86 -3.71 -12.19 -7.55
C PRO A 86 -2.63 -12.33 -8.62
N ALA A 87 -2.08 -13.53 -8.77
CA ALA A 87 -0.94 -13.75 -9.66
C ALA A 87 -1.23 -13.35 -11.12
N GLN A 88 -2.46 -13.57 -11.61
CA GLN A 88 -2.86 -13.18 -12.97
C GLN A 88 -2.98 -11.67 -13.17
N ASP A 89 -3.15 -10.89 -12.10
CA ASP A 89 -3.36 -9.44 -12.15
C ASP A 89 -2.07 -8.65 -11.86
N ARG A 90 -0.96 -9.35 -11.60
CA ARG A 90 0.33 -8.70 -11.37
C ARG A 90 0.88 -8.13 -12.68
N PRO A 91 1.08 -6.81 -12.78
CA PRO A 91 1.65 -6.21 -13.98
C PRO A 91 3.11 -6.63 -14.15
N ALA A 92 3.55 -6.71 -15.41
CA ALA A 92 4.96 -6.91 -15.71
C ALA A 92 5.78 -5.73 -15.20
N THR A 93 6.97 -6.00 -14.67
CA THR A 93 7.87 -4.98 -14.10
C THR A 93 8.14 -3.82 -15.06
N ASN A 94 8.27 -4.10 -16.36
CA ASN A 94 8.53 -3.07 -17.38
C ASN A 94 7.35 -2.11 -17.58
N SER A 95 6.11 -2.58 -17.41
CA SER A 95 4.91 -1.74 -17.50
C SER A 95 4.86 -0.73 -16.35
N LEU A 96 5.22 -1.17 -15.14
CA LEU A 96 5.26 -0.32 -13.95
C LEU A 96 6.27 0.82 -14.07
N ILE A 97 7.46 0.53 -14.62
CA ILE A 97 8.52 1.54 -14.81
C ILE A 97 8.05 2.64 -15.77
N GLY A 98 7.41 2.26 -16.88
CA GLY A 98 6.86 3.22 -17.86
C GLY A 98 5.77 4.12 -17.28
N GLU A 99 5.06 3.64 -16.26
CA GLU A 99 4.03 4.38 -15.56
C GLU A 99 4.56 5.19 -14.38
N GLY A 100 5.83 5.06 -14.00
CA GLY A 100 6.42 5.71 -12.82
C GLY A 100 5.92 5.12 -11.50
N VAL A 101 5.65 3.81 -11.48
CA VAL A 101 5.21 3.04 -10.32
C VAL A 101 6.34 2.13 -9.86
N THR A 102 6.60 2.10 -8.54
CA THR A 102 7.56 1.18 -7.93
C THR A 102 6.84 -0.05 -7.37
N ALA A 103 7.25 -1.25 -7.79
CA ALA A 103 6.76 -2.49 -7.18
C ALA A 103 7.40 -2.69 -5.79
N VAL A 104 6.57 -3.03 -4.80
CA VAL A 104 6.98 -3.33 -3.42
C VAL A 104 6.20 -4.53 -2.89
N THR A 105 6.67 -5.14 -1.79
CA THR A 105 5.95 -6.21 -1.07
C THR A 105 5.30 -5.68 0.21
N ALA A 106 4.30 -6.39 0.73
CA ALA A 106 3.64 -6.00 1.98
C ALA A 106 4.64 -5.92 3.15
N GLU A 107 5.56 -6.89 3.23
CA GLU A 107 6.63 -6.90 4.24
C GLU A 107 7.53 -5.67 4.14
N MET A 108 7.97 -5.31 2.93
CA MET A 108 8.83 -4.15 2.70
C MET A 108 8.14 -2.84 3.10
N VAL A 109 6.86 -2.69 2.76
CA VAL A 109 6.06 -1.53 3.18
C VAL A 109 6.02 -1.42 4.70
N VAL A 110 5.71 -2.53 5.39
CA VAL A 110 5.60 -2.54 6.86
C VAL A 110 6.94 -2.23 7.53
N PHE A 111 8.04 -2.81 7.06
CA PHE A 111 9.36 -2.53 7.63
C PHE A 111 9.82 -1.10 7.40
N GLU A 112 9.62 -0.55 6.20
CA GLU A 112 9.95 0.85 5.91
C GLU A 112 9.08 1.80 6.76
N TRP A 113 7.78 1.56 6.87
CA TRP A 113 6.88 2.37 7.69
C TRP A 113 7.20 2.35 9.18
N LEU A 114 7.74 1.24 9.69
CA LEU A 114 8.11 1.12 11.11
C LEU A 114 9.42 1.85 11.43
N GLU A 115 10.28 2.06 10.43
CA GLU A 115 11.59 2.74 10.47
C GLU A 115 12.62 2.14 11.47
N ARG A 116 12.19 1.37 12.46
CA ARG A 116 12.99 0.78 13.54
C ARG A 116 12.47 -0.60 13.91
N ALA A 117 13.35 -1.60 13.81
CA ALA A 117 13.14 -2.88 14.47
C ALA A 117 13.23 -2.69 16.00
N ASP A 118 12.46 -3.48 16.75
CA ASP A 118 12.38 -3.48 18.23
C ASP A 118 11.43 -2.45 18.90
N THR A 119 10.52 -1.85 18.15
CA THR A 119 9.40 -1.09 18.75
C THR A 119 8.28 -2.03 19.21
N ALA A 120 7.44 -1.56 20.15
CA ALA A 120 6.23 -2.30 20.53
C ALA A 120 5.29 -2.54 19.34
N ASP A 121 5.29 -1.61 18.37
CA ASP A 121 4.53 -1.73 17.13
C ASP A 121 5.10 -2.81 16.21
N PHE A 122 6.43 -2.84 16.05
CA PHE A 122 7.12 -3.87 15.30
C PHE A 122 6.86 -5.27 15.87
N ARG A 123 6.99 -5.44 17.20
CA ARG A 123 6.71 -6.73 17.87
C ARG A 123 5.26 -7.17 17.76
N ALA A 124 4.31 -6.23 17.68
CA ALA A 124 2.90 -6.55 17.49
C ALA A 124 2.63 -7.01 16.04
N LEU A 125 3.21 -6.33 15.05
CA LEU A 125 3.02 -6.64 13.63
C LEU A 125 3.77 -7.91 13.19
N LEU A 126 4.93 -8.20 13.77
CA LEU A 126 5.66 -9.45 13.52
C LEU A 126 4.80 -10.71 13.74
N LYS A 127 3.83 -10.66 14.65
CA LYS A 127 2.92 -11.80 14.91
C LYS A 127 1.97 -12.10 13.75
N LEU A 128 1.83 -11.17 12.81
CA LEU A 128 0.98 -11.28 11.64
C LEU A 128 1.74 -11.71 10.38
N ILE A 129 3.08 -11.68 10.42
CA ILE A 129 3.95 -12.17 9.36
C ILE A 129 4.15 -13.69 9.59
N ARG A 130 3.99 -14.50 8.54
CA ARG A 130 4.14 -15.96 8.58
C ARG A 130 5.14 -16.44 7.53
#